data_AF-A0A2A7UJN5-F1
#
_entry.id   AF-A0A2A7UJN5-F1
#
_cell.length_a   1.000
_cell.length_b   1.000
_cell.length_c   1.000
_cell.angle_alpha   90.00
_cell.angle_beta   90.00
_cell.angle_gamma   90.00
#
_symmetry.space_group_name_H-M   'P 1'
#
loop_
_entity.id
_entity.type
_entity.pdbx_description
1 polymer ?
#
loop_
_entity_poly.entity_id
_entity_poly.type
_entity_poly.pdbx_seq_one_letter_code
_entity_poly.pdbx_strand_id
1 'polypeptide(L)' 'MTVRLDDETFRRLQELEQAGAPSRSAAVVAAIHEAWNRLQDEQLARAYEAAVAQSPTYPYEDEDERAVLRARRNKRQIPA' A
#
# COMPACT_ATOMS: atom_id res chain seq x y z
N MET A 1 14.70 11.45 22.25
CA MET A 1 13.23 11.59 22.17
C MET A 1 12.63 10.51 23.06
N THR A 2 11.80 10.87 24.04
CA THR A 2 11.16 9.91 24.96
C THR A 2 9.68 9.80 24.61
N VAL A 3 9.21 8.58 24.36
CA VAL A 3 7.80 8.29 24.03
C VAL A 3 7.16 7.64 25.24
N ARG A 4 5.98 8.13 25.65
CA ARG A 4 5.19 7.54 26.73
C ARG A 4 4.27 6.48 26.14
N LEU A 5 4.42 5.25 26.63
CA LEU A 5 3.55 4.12 26.29
C LEU A 5 2.69 3.79 27.50
N ASP A 6 1.47 3.31 27.25
CA ASP A 6 0.69 2.63 28.27
C ASP A 6 1.29 1.23 28.57
N ASP A 7 0.88 0.64 29.69
CA ASP A 7 1.44 -0.62 30.19
C ASP A 7 1.22 -1.79 29.22
N GLU A 8 0.12 -1.77 28.46
CA GLU A 8 -0.21 -2.82 27.49
C GLU A 8 0.70 -2.70 26.25
N THR A 9 0.81 -1.50 25.69
CA THR A 9 1.69 -1.22 24.55
C THR A 9 3.16 -1.49 24.90
N PHE A 10 3.58 -1.18 26.13
CA PHE A 10 4.91 -1.51 26.60
C PHE A 10 5.14 -3.03 26.69
N ARG A 11 4.14 -3.81 27.15
CA ARG A 11 4.21 -5.27 27.16
C ARG A 11 4.32 -5.85 25.75
N ARG A 12 3.48 -5.40 24.82
CA ARG A 12 3.54 -5.82 23.41
C ARG A 12 4.90 -5.52 22.78
N LEU A 13 5.51 -4.39 23.15
CA LEU A 13 6.85 -4.04 22.68
C LEU A 13 7.94 -4.99 23.22
N GLN A 14 7.80 -5.48 24.45
CA GLN A 14 8.68 -6.51 25.00
C GLN A 14 8.48 -7.86 24.32
N GLU A 15 7.25 -8.22 23.98
CA GLU A 15 6.95 -9.44 23.23
C GLU A 15 7.60 -9.42 21.83
N LEU A 16 7.61 -8.26 21.15
CA LEU A 16 8.29 -8.09 19.87
C LEU A 16 9.83 -8.22 19.99
N GLU A 17 10.41 -7.74 21.08
CA GLU A 17 11.83 -7.95 21.39
C GLU A 17 12.13 -9.44 21.60
N GLN A 18 11.28 -10.15 22.35
CA GLN A 18 11.41 -11.61 22.57
C GLN A 18 11.19 -12.42 21.28
N ALA A 19 10.35 -11.93 20.37
CA ALA A 19 10.09 -12.55 19.07
C ALA A 19 11.25 -12.37 18.06
N GLY A 20 12.31 -11.65 18.42
CA GLY A 20 13.53 -11.53 17.61
C GLY A 20 13.77 -10.14 17.02
N ALA A 21 13.05 -9.10 17.46
CA ALA A 21 13.41 -7.74 17.07
C ALA A 21 14.79 -7.35 17.65
N PRO A 22 15.68 -6.70 16.88
CA PRO A 22 17.04 -6.38 17.34
C PRO A 22 17.11 -5.46 18.56
N SER A 23 16.07 -4.64 18.76
CA SER A 23 15.86 -3.81 19.95
C SER A 23 14.42 -3.31 19.97
N ARG A 24 13.94 -2.85 21.12
CA ARG A 24 12.65 -2.14 21.23
C ARG A 24 12.55 -0.94 20.29
N SER A 25 13.64 -0.17 20.14
CA SER A 25 13.66 0.98 19.23
C SER A 25 13.46 0.55 17.78
N ALA A 26 14.16 -0.52 17.35
CA ALA A 26 14.01 -1.07 16.01
C ALA A 26 12.58 -1.60 15.76
N ALA A 27 11.97 -2.25 16.76
CA ALA A 27 10.59 -2.72 16.68
C ALA A 27 9.59 -1.56 16.51
N VAL A 28 9.76 -0.46 17.26
CA VAL A 28 8.91 0.74 17.11
C VAL A 28 9.08 1.36 15.72
N VAL A 29 10.30 1.50 15.23
CA VAL A 29 10.56 2.05 13.89
C VAL A 29 9.91 1.18 12.81
N ALA A 30 10.05 -0.14 12.91
CA ALA A 30 9.42 -1.07 11.98
C ALA A 30 7.88 -0.95 12.00
N ALA A 31 7.29 -0.87 13.19
CA ALA A 31 5.85 -0.72 13.35
C ALA A 31 5.34 0.62 12.76
N ILE A 32 6.10 1.71 12.91
CA ILE A 32 5.77 3.00 12.30
C ILE A 32 5.80 2.91 10.77
N HIS A 33 6.82 2.27 10.19
CA HIS A 33 6.90 2.08 8.74
C HIS A 33 5.74 1.21 8.22
N GLU A 34 5.40 0.13 8.94
CA GLU A 34 4.28 -0.73 8.57
C GLU A 34 2.94 0.03 8.63
N ALA A 35 2.71 0.81 9.68
CA ALA A 35 1.52 1.64 9.82
C ALA A 35 1.43 2.68 8.69
N TRP A 36 2.56 3.30 8.35
CA TRP A 36 2.63 4.24 7.22
C TRP A 36 2.27 3.57 5.90
N ASN A 37 2.87 2.42 5.59
CA ASN A 37 2.59 1.69 4.36
C ASN A 37 1.12 1.27 4.28
N ARG A 38 0.56 0.76 5.38
CA ARG A 38 -0.88 0.41 5.46
C ARG A 38 -1.77 1.62 5.16
N LEU A 39 -1.47 2.78 5.73
CA LEU A 39 -2.22 4.00 5.45
C LEU A 39 -2.10 4.44 3.99
N GLN A 40 -0.92 4.29 3.38
CA GLN A 40 -0.73 4.58 1.96
C GLN A 40 -1.54 3.62 1.07
N ASP A 41 -1.53 2.32 1.37
CA ASP A 41 -2.31 1.32 0.63
C ASP A 41 -3.82 1.57 0.75
N GLU A 42 -4.30 1.92 1.95
CA GLU A 42 -5.70 2.29 2.18
C GLU A 42 -6.09 3.55 1.39
N GLN A 43 -5.22 4.57 1.35
CA GLN A 43 -5.48 5.77 0.57
C GLN A 43 -5.47 5.48 -0.93
N LEU A 44 -4.56 4.63 -1.40
CA LEU A 44 -4.48 4.22 -2.78
C LEU A 44 -5.76 3.48 -3.20
N ALA A 45 -6.22 2.53 -2.39
CA ALA A 45 -7.47 1.80 -2.64
C ALA A 45 -8.66 2.76 -2.75
N ARG A 46 -8.82 3.68 -1.79
CA ARG A 46 -9.89 4.69 -1.83
C ARG A 46 -9.80 5.59 -3.06
N ALA A 47 -8.59 5.96 -3.48
CA ALA A 47 -8.38 6.77 -4.66
C ALA A 47 -8.79 6.03 -5.95
N TYR A 48 -8.43 4.75 -6.08
CA TYR A 48 -8.87 3.93 -7.21
C TYR A 48 -10.39 3.72 -7.21
N GLU A 49 -11.00 3.46 -6.06
CA GLU A 49 -12.46 3.35 -5.94
C GLU A 49 -13.15 4.64 -6.38
N ALA A 50 -12.66 5.80 -5.93
CA ALA A 50 -13.19 7.09 -6.34
C ALA A 50 -12.99 7.35 -7.84
N ALA A 51 -11.83 7.01 -8.39
CA ALA A 51 -11.53 7.19 -9.80
C ALA A 51 -12.44 6.33 -10.69
N VAL A 52 -12.67 5.07 -10.33
CA VAL A 52 -13.57 4.16 -11.07
C VAL A 52 -15.04 4.58 -10.92
N ALA A 53 -15.44 5.09 -9.75
CA ALA A 53 -16.79 5.62 -9.55
C ALA A 53 -17.06 6.87 -10.41
N GLN A 54 -16.04 7.72 -10.63
CA GLN A 54 -16.14 8.90 -11.48
C GLN A 54 -16.03 8.55 -12.98
N SER A 55 -15.10 7.66 -13.33
CA SER A 55 -14.86 7.18 -14.69
C SER A 55 -14.71 5.66 -14.69
N PRO A 56 -15.74 4.91 -15.11
CA PRO A 56 -15.68 3.44 -15.15
C PRO A 56 -14.58 2.88 -16.06
N THR A 57 -14.03 3.69 -16.96
CA THR A 57 -12.94 3.33 -17.87
C THR A 57 -11.56 3.60 -17.29
N TYR A 58 -11.44 4.23 -16.11
CA TYR A 58 -10.14 4.48 -15.47
C TYR A 58 -9.27 3.20 -15.44
N PRO A 59 -7.97 3.27 -15.80
CA PRO A 59 -7.16 4.47 -16.01
C PRO A 59 -7.27 5.12 -17.41
N TYR A 60 -8.19 4.67 -18.25
CA TYR A 60 -8.45 5.26 -19.57
C TYR A 60 -9.47 6.40 -19.45
N GLU A 61 -9.28 7.46 -20.23
CA GLU A 61 -10.20 8.59 -20.31
C GLU A 61 -11.57 8.14 -20.85
N ASP A 62 -11.55 7.20 -21.81
CA ASP A 62 -12.76 6.62 -22.41
C ASP A 62 -12.52 5.18 -22.95
N GLU A 63 -13.57 4.61 -23.54
CA GLU A 63 -13.56 3.27 -24.11
C GLU A 63 -12.76 3.16 -25.41
N ASP A 64 -12.67 4.26 -26.17
CA ASP A 64 -11.96 4.30 -27.44
C ASP A 64 -10.44 4.26 -27.21
N GLU A 65 -9.94 5.00 -26.23
CA GLU A 65 -8.56 4.94 -25.77
C GLU A 65 -8.20 3.51 -25.33
N ARG A 66 -9.07 2.89 -24.52
CA ARG A 66 -8.92 1.51 -24.08
C ARG A 66 -8.80 0.55 -25.27
N ALA A 67 -9.69 0.66 -26.25
CA ALA A 67 -9.70 -0.19 -27.44
C ALA A 67 -8.43 -0.03 -28.29
N VAL A 68 -7.99 1.21 -28.54
CA VAL A 68 -6.77 1.51 -29.31
C VAL A 68 -5.53 0.93 -28.63
N LEU A 69 -5.40 1.10 -27.31
CA LEU A 69 -4.26 0.58 -26.56
C LEU A 69 -4.25 -0.95 -26.52
N ARG A 70 -5.43 -1.60 -26.40
CA ARG A 70 -5.56 -3.06 -26.52
C ARG A 70 -5.11 -3.56 -27.90
N ALA A 71 -5.55 -2.91 -28.98
CA ALA A 71 -5.15 -3.28 -30.34
C ALA A 71 -3.62 -3.16 -30.54
N ARG A 72 -3.01 -2.06 -30.07
CA ARG A 72 -1.56 -1.86 -30.10
C ARG A 72 -0.80 -2.92 -29.29
N ARG A 73 -1.30 -3.26 -28.11
CA ARG A 73 -0.71 -4.33 -27.27
C ARG A 73 -0.74 -5.67 -27.99
N ASN A 74 -1.88 -6.05 -28.55
CA ASN A 74 -2.03 -7.34 -29.24
C ASN A 74 -1.08 -7.44 -30.44
N LYS A 75 -0.91 -6.37 -31.23
CA LYS A 75 0.07 -6.33 -32.34
C LYS A 75 1.51 -6.60 -31.89
N ARG A 76 1.92 -6.15 -30.70
CA ARG A 76 3.26 -6.42 -30.13
C ARG A 76 3.41 -7.85 -29.60
N GLN A 77 2.31 -8.53 -29.30
CA GLN A 77 2.31 -9.87 -28.73
C GLN A 77 2.29 -10.97 -29.79
N ILE A 78 2.00 -10.65 -31.05
CA ILE A 78 2.12 -11.61 -32.14
C ILE A 78 3.64 -11.85 -32.34
N PRO A 79 4.15 -13.04 -32.01
CA PRO A 79 5.54 -13.37 -32.31
C PRO A 79 5.71 -13.46 -33.83
N ALA A 80 6.88 -13.05 -34.31
CA ALA A 80 7.23 -13.06 -35.74
C ALA A 80 7.12 -14.45 -36.37
#